data_AF-A0A392TNV6-F1
#
_entry.id   AF-A0A392TNV6-F1
#
_cell.length_a   1.000
_cell.length_b   1.000
_cell.length_c   1.000
_cell.angle_alpha   90.00
_cell.angle_beta   90.00
_cell.angle_gamma   90.00
#
_symmetry.space_group_name_H-M   'P 1'
#
loop_
_entity.id
_entity.type
_entity.pdbx_description
1 polymer ?
#
loop_
_entity_poly.entity_id
_entity_poly.type
_entity_poly.pdbx_seq_one_letter_code
_entity_poly.pdbx_strand_id
1 'polypeptide(L)' 'MAATLYEQHYKMDWGLPRFSPPLMATTQDYLAQTPIPSYYQQYPQQTDLSGHFQRQTTRLLEHQNHVQDIW' A
#
# COMPACT_ATOMS: atom_id res chain seq x y z
N MET A 1 13.69 10.41 -8.37
CA MET A 1 14.80 10.94 -7.54
C MET A 1 14.26 11.90 -6.46
N ALA A 2 13.77 13.10 -6.80
CA ALA A 2 13.22 14.05 -5.79
C ALA A 2 11.78 13.73 -5.34
N ALA A 3 10.84 13.55 -6.27
CA ALA A 3 9.45 13.19 -5.95
C ALA A 3 9.33 11.84 -5.21
N THR A 4 10.13 10.86 -5.61
CA THR A 4 10.21 9.56 -4.94
C THR A 4 10.74 9.68 -3.50
N LEU A 5 11.69 10.59 -3.24
CA LEU A 5 12.20 10.83 -1.89
C LEU A 5 11.17 11.57 -1.03
N TYR A 6 10.44 12.53 -1.61
CA TYR A 6 9.30 13.17 -0.98
C TYR A 6 8.22 12.15 -0.60
N GLU A 7 7.86 11.26 -1.52
CA GLU A 7 6.91 10.18 -1.26
C GLU A 7 7.36 9.27 -0.12
N GLN A 8 8.63 8.86 -0.10
CA GLN A 8 9.16 8.02 0.98
C GLN A 8 9.10 8.71 2.33
N HIS A 9 9.51 9.98 2.40
CA HIS A 9 9.43 10.79 3.60
C HIS A 9 8.00 10.95 4.12
N TYR A 10 7.06 11.17 3.19
CA TYR A 10 5.64 11.26 3.51
C TYR A 10 5.08 9.93 4.04
N LYS A 11 5.41 8.79 3.39
CA LYS A 11 4.92 7.46 3.79
C LYS A 11 5.49 6.97 5.11
N MET A 12 6.71 7.39 5.43
CA MET A 12 7.39 6.99 6.67
C MET A 12 7.20 7.99 7.81
N ASP A 13 6.44 9.06 7.59
CA ASP A 13 6.25 10.17 8.54
C ASP A 13 7.60 10.74 9.06
N TRP A 14 8.58 10.86 8.17
CA TRP A 14 9.91 11.38 8.49
C TRP A 14 10.00 12.91 8.41
N GLY A 15 8.86 13.57 8.19
CA GLY A 15 8.80 15.00 7.87
C GLY A 15 9.32 15.31 6.47
N LEU A 16 9.25 16.57 6.07
CA LEU A 16 9.58 16.98 4.70
C LEU A 16 11.07 16.79 4.39
N PRO A 17 11.42 16.28 3.18
CA PRO A 17 12.81 16.21 2.76
C PRO A 17 13.40 17.62 2.62
N ARG A 18 14.69 17.75 2.97
CA ARG A 18 15.38 19.04 2.91
C ARG A 18 15.85 19.34 1.50
N PHE A 19 15.04 20.11 0.78
CA PHE A 19 15.32 20.56 -0.59
C PHE A 19 15.68 22.04 -0.65
N SER A 20 16.43 22.43 -1.68
CA SER A 20 16.54 23.84 -2.05
C SER A 20 15.16 24.36 -2.48
N PRO A 21 14.85 25.66 -2.30
CA PRO A 21 13.53 26.19 -2.66
C PRO A 21 13.08 25.89 -4.09
N PRO A 22 13.94 25.99 -5.13
CA PRO A 22 13.54 25.63 -6.50
C PRO A 22 13.22 24.15 -6.68
N LEU A 23 13.94 23.27 -5.97
CA LEU A 23 13.71 21.83 -6.04
C LEU A 23 12.43 21.43 -5.29
N MET A 24 12.11 22.13 -4.20
CA MET A 24 10.83 21.94 -3.51
C MET A 24 9.65 22.36 -4.40
N ALA A 25 9.74 23.52 -5.05
CA ALA A 25 8.69 24.02 -5.94
C ALA A 25 8.44 23.04 -7.12
N THR A 26 9.49 22.62 -7.81
CA THR A 26 9.38 21.65 -8.91
C THR A 26 8.85 20.29 -8.45
N THR A 27 9.18 19.86 -7.23
CA THR A 27 8.61 18.64 -6.65
C THR A 27 7.11 18.80 -6.40
N GLN A 28 6.67 19.95 -5.86
CA GLN A 28 5.25 20.23 -5.64
C GLN A 28 4.46 20.34 -6.95
N ASP A 29 5.00 21.02 -7.96
CA ASP A 29 4.38 21.13 -9.29
C ASP A 29 4.23 19.76 -9.95
N TYR A 30 5.22 18.89 -9.79
CA TYR A 30 5.12 17.50 -10.25
C TYR A 30 4.01 16.75 -9.51
N LEU A 31 3.93 16.86 -8.18
CA LEU A 31 2.91 16.19 -7.36
C LEU A 31 1.48 16.67 -7.64
N ALA A 32 1.32 17.93 -8.04
CA ALA A 32 0.03 18.45 -8.49
C ALA A 32 -0.42 17.81 -9.82
N GLN A 33 0.52 17.47 -10.70
CA GLN A 33 0.25 16.82 -12.00
C GLN A 33 0.12 15.29 -11.87
N THR A 34 0.87 14.69 -10.95
CA THR A 34 0.84 13.26 -10.67
C THR A 34 0.57 13.04 -9.18
N PRO A 35 -0.72 12.99 -8.78
CA PRO A 35 -1.09 12.79 -7.38
C PRO A 35 -0.55 11.44 -6.88
N ILE A 36 0.10 11.46 -5.72
CA ILE A 36 0.45 10.22 -5.02
C ILE A 36 -0.85 9.66 -4.43
N PRO A 37 -1.19 8.38 -4.68
CA PRO A 37 -2.33 7.74 -4.02
C PRO A 37 -2.18 7.84 -2.50
N SER A 38 -3.27 8.15 -1.81
CA SER A 38 -3.23 8.14 -0.34
C SER A 38 -2.90 6.73 0.17
N TYR A 39 -2.32 6.66 1.37
CA TYR A 39 -1.97 5.40 2.04
C TYR A 39 -3.13 4.38 2.00
N TYR A 40 -4.36 4.84 2.24
CA TYR A 40 -5.58 4.02 2.24
C TYR A 40 -6.05 3.57 0.86
N GLN A 41 -5.63 4.24 -0.22
CA GLN A 41 -5.91 3.80 -1.59
C GLN A 41 -4.91 2.74 -2.05
N GLN A 42 -3.70 2.74 -1.49
CA GLN A 42 -2.60 1.90 -1.95
C GLN A 42 -2.52 0.55 -1.23
N TYR A 43 -3.14 0.43 -0.05
CA TYR A 43 -3.14 -0.80 0.74
C TYR A 43 -4.56 -1.23 1.12
N PRO A 44 -4.86 -2.54 1.08
CA PRO A 44 -6.14 -3.06 1.53
C PRO A 44 -6.32 -2.76 3.02
N GLN A 45 -7.55 -2.45 3.40
CA GLN A 45 -7.86 -2.19 4.80
C GLN A 45 -7.82 -3.51 5.58
N GLN A 46 -7.73 -3.41 6.90
CA GLN A 46 -7.72 -4.58 7.78
C GLN A 46 -8.94 -5.49 7.55
N THR A 47 -10.10 -4.92 7.25
CA THR A 47 -11.32 -5.67 6.93
C THR A 47 -11.17 -6.48 5.64
N ASP A 48 -10.54 -5.90 4.61
CA ASP A 48 -10.28 -6.59 3.34
C ASP A 48 -9.30 -7.75 3.53
N LEU A 49 -8.26 -7.52 4.33
CA LEU A 49 -7.29 -8.55 4.70
C LEU A 49 -7.94 -9.68 5.50
N SER A 50 -8.77 -9.34 6.49
CA SER A 50 -9.50 -10.31 7.30
C SER A 50 -10.42 -11.18 6.44
N GLY A 51 -11.21 -10.55 5.56
CA GLY A 51 -12.08 -11.27 4.61
C GLY A 51 -11.29 -12.15 3.63
N HIS A 52 -10.12 -11.69 3.18
CA HIS A 52 -9.23 -12.50 2.35
C HIS A 52 -8.78 -13.77 3.08
N PHE A 53 -8.23 -13.64 4.30
CA PHE A 53 -7.76 -14.78 5.07
C PHE A 53 -8.89 -15.74 5.46
N GLN A 54 -10.08 -15.23 5.79
CA GLN A 54 -11.25 -16.08 6.04
C GLN A 54 -11.55 -16.99 4.84
N ARG A 55 -11.58 -16.43 3.63
CA ARG A 55 -11.81 -17.21 2.40
C ARG A 55 -10.72 -18.24 2.14
N GLN A 56 -9.46 -17.90 2.43
CA GLN A 56 -8.33 -18.84 2.32
C GLN A 56 -8.50 -20.01 3.30
N THR A 57 -8.85 -19.71 4.55
CA THR A 57 -9.12 -20.73 5.57
C THR A 57 -10.26 -21.65 5.16
N THR A 58 -11.39 -21.12 4.67
CA THR A 58 -12.51 -21.94 4.18
C THR A 58 -12.07 -22.91 3.09
N ARG A 59 -11.37 -22.42 2.06
CA ARG A 59 -10.89 -23.27 0.96
C ARG A 59 -9.91 -24.34 1.43
N LEU A 60 -9.06 -24.00 2.40
CA LEU A 60 -8.12 -24.95 2.99
C LEU A 60 -8.84 -26.07 3.75
N LEU A 61 -9.88 -25.74 4.50
CA LEU A 61 -10.70 -26.75 5.19
C LEU A 61 -11.47 -27.63 4.21
N GLU A 62 -12.12 -27.04 3.20
CA GLU A 62 -12.82 -27.77 2.15
C GLU A 62 -11.88 -28.76 1.44
N HIS A 63 -10.67 -28.33 1.12
CA HIS A 63 -9.66 -29.18 0.50
C HIS A 63 -9.23 -30.33 1.42
N GLN A 64 -8.97 -30.06 2.70
CA GLN A 64 -8.58 -31.11 3.65
C GLN A 64 -9.68 -32.16 3.82
N ASN A 65 -10.95 -31.73 3.97
CA ASN A 65 -12.08 -32.63 4.07
C ASN A 65 -12.22 -33.50 2.81
N HIS A 66 -12.08 -32.89 1.63
CA HIS A 66 -12.12 -33.63 0.37
C HIS A 66 -11.03 -34.70 0.25
N VAL A 67 -9.80 -34.38 0.68
CA VAL A 67 -8.70 -35.36 0.70
C VAL A 67 -8.97 -36.49 1.70
N GLN A 68 -9.54 -36.18 2.87
CA GLN A 68 -9.90 -37.17 3.88
C GLN A 68 -11.05 -38.08 3.43
N ASP A 69 -12.04 -37.56 2.71
CA ASP A 69 -13.18 -38.35 2.22
C ASP A 69 -12.80 -39.33 1.09
N ILE A 70 -11.69 -39.06 0.38
CA ILE A 70 -11.20 -39.89 -0.73
C ILE A 70 -10.30 -41.06 -0.25
N TRP A 71 -9.69 -40.94 0.92
CA TRP A 71 -8.74 -41.91 1.48
C TRP A 71 -9.36 -42.77 2.58
#